data_AF-A0A942D0V9-F1
#
_entry.id   AF-A0A942D0V9-F1
#
_cell.length_a   1.000
_cell.length_b   1.000
_cell.length_c   1.000
_cell.angle_alpha   90.00
_cell.angle_beta   90.00
_cell.angle_gamma   90.00
#
_symmetry.space_group_name_H-M   'P 1'
#
loop_
_entity.id
_entity.type
_entity.pdbx_description
1 polymer ?
#
loop_
_entity_poly.entity_id
_entity_poly.type
_entity_poly.pdbx_seq_one_letter_code
_entity_poly.pdbx_strand_id
1 'polypeptide(L)'
;MPPTLDRSFLDLESTALSELLAAIAEGSSVRERDRIAPFEQIEMVRSARLGALRLAPEDGGAGATVRELYRIVLALAAADANVAHILRSHFAHVEQLLRLQGEERRHLDPVAEGAIIAGAATELGPGAVGGAAPGASLRREGDGFILDGRKYYSTGSLYADLLMITASDEAGELAVVLIPTARDGVVIEDDWDGIGQRLTASGTTALNAVAVAERELVDPVAISRSSPRFGMAQLYLTAVVAGIVRGVVDDAVELIRSREGRPFVHANASPSADPLLQQVVGELASEAFVAEAAILAAADELDAEAAAVVDGEVDPAVAERAALAAAKAKVVVDGIAFRASTRLFDLGGASATRIAANLDRHWRNARTIASHNPVPHKARAIGDRELNGTPLPENWFF
;
A
#
# COMPACT_ATOMS: atom_id res chain seq x y z
N MET A 1 12.45 -12.01 23.96
CA MET A 1 12.75 -12.07 22.52
C MET A 1 11.41 -12.12 21.80
N PRO A 2 11.17 -11.25 20.82
CA PRO A 2 10.00 -11.40 19.95
C PRO A 2 10.07 -12.78 19.26
N PRO A 3 8.92 -13.41 18.94
CA PRO A 3 8.92 -14.66 18.18
C PRO A 3 9.70 -14.48 16.88
N THR A 4 10.44 -15.51 16.50
CA THR A 4 11.21 -15.52 15.26
C THR A 4 10.23 -15.48 14.09
N LEU A 5 10.28 -14.43 13.27
CA LEU A 5 9.61 -14.41 11.99
C LEU A 5 10.40 -15.35 11.08
N ASP A 6 9.85 -16.52 10.77
CA ASP A 6 10.51 -17.50 9.91
C ASP A 6 9.74 -17.68 8.58
N ARG A 7 10.34 -18.42 7.64
CA ARG A 7 9.75 -18.63 6.31
C ARG A 7 8.42 -19.38 6.33
N SER A 8 8.09 -20.13 7.37
CA SER A 8 6.79 -20.81 7.47
C SER A 8 5.63 -19.83 7.59
N PHE A 9 5.90 -18.61 8.08
CA PHE A 9 4.94 -17.52 8.13
C PHE A 9 4.55 -17.00 6.73
N LEU A 10 5.36 -17.28 5.70
CA LEU A 10 5.07 -16.89 4.31
C LEU A 10 4.05 -17.80 3.63
N ASP A 11 3.73 -18.94 4.24
CA ASP A 11 2.70 -19.84 3.75
C ASP A 11 1.31 -19.27 4.07
N LEU A 12 0.49 -19.05 3.05
CA LEU A 12 -0.90 -18.60 3.24
C LEU A 12 -1.76 -19.66 3.94
N GLU A 13 -1.33 -20.92 3.95
CA GLU A 13 -1.99 -22.00 4.69
C GLU A 13 -1.48 -22.10 6.15
N SER A 14 -0.51 -21.27 6.54
CA SER A 14 -0.05 -21.20 7.92
C SER A 14 -1.19 -20.79 8.84
N THR A 15 -1.40 -21.56 9.91
CA THR A 15 -2.37 -21.24 10.96
C THR A 15 -2.11 -19.86 11.55
N ALA A 16 -0.85 -19.51 11.80
CA ALA A 16 -0.50 -18.24 12.44
C ALA A 16 -0.86 -17.02 11.55
N LEU A 17 -0.55 -17.08 10.26
CA LEU A 17 -0.91 -16.02 9.32
C LEU A 17 -2.43 -15.96 9.12
N SER A 18 -3.10 -17.10 9.01
CA SER A 18 -4.56 -17.18 8.86
C SER A 18 -5.30 -16.58 10.06
N GLU A 19 -4.87 -16.91 11.29
CA GLU A 19 -5.44 -16.37 12.53
C GLU A 19 -5.20 -14.85 12.63
N LEU A 20 -4.01 -14.37 12.28
CA LEU A 20 -3.70 -12.95 12.26
C LEU A 20 -4.59 -12.18 11.26
N LEU A 21 -4.72 -12.68 10.03
CA LEU A 21 -5.56 -12.07 9.01
C LEU A 21 -7.04 -12.06 9.40
N ALA A 22 -7.52 -13.14 10.02
CA ALA A 22 -8.89 -13.22 10.54
C ALA A 22 -9.13 -12.20 11.67
N ALA A 23 -8.18 -12.05 12.60
CA ALA A 23 -8.27 -11.05 13.66
C ALA A 23 -8.23 -9.61 13.12
N ILE A 24 -7.43 -9.35 12.08
CA ILE A 24 -7.41 -8.05 11.39
C ILE A 24 -8.75 -7.80 10.67
N ALA A 25 -9.33 -8.82 10.02
CA ALA A 25 -10.58 -8.70 9.29
C ALA A 25 -11.79 -8.44 10.20
N GLU A 26 -11.77 -8.97 11.43
CA GLU A 26 -12.87 -8.84 12.38
C GLU A 26 -13.25 -7.37 12.59
N GLY A 27 -14.50 -7.01 12.31
CA GLY A 27 -15.01 -5.65 12.49
C GLY A 27 -14.54 -4.61 11.45
N SER A 28 -13.82 -4.99 10.39
CA SER A 28 -13.29 -4.04 9.40
C SER A 28 -14.37 -3.14 8.76
N SER A 29 -15.51 -3.73 8.40
CA SER A 29 -16.66 -2.99 7.86
C SER A 29 -17.23 -1.96 8.84
N VAL A 30 -17.29 -2.30 10.14
CA VAL A 30 -17.76 -1.40 11.20
C VAL A 30 -16.75 -0.28 11.44
N ARG A 31 -15.46 -0.61 11.53
CA ARG A 31 -14.39 0.38 11.70
C ARG A 31 -14.41 1.43 10.59
N GLU A 32 -14.53 0.99 9.34
CA GLU A 32 -14.53 1.89 8.18
C GLU A 32 -15.75 2.82 8.19
N ARG A 33 -16.94 2.28 8.46
CA ARG A 33 -18.19 3.04 8.54
C ARG A 33 -18.14 4.11 9.62
N ASP A 34 -17.73 3.69 10.82
CA ASP A 34 -17.82 4.51 12.04
C ASP A 34 -16.54 5.33 12.29
N ARG A 35 -15.57 5.29 11.35
CA ARG A 35 -14.25 5.94 11.44
C ARG A 35 -13.47 5.58 12.71
N ILE A 36 -13.44 4.30 13.06
CA ILE A 36 -12.66 3.79 14.19
C ILE A 36 -11.24 3.49 13.70
N ALA A 37 -10.27 4.25 14.19
CA ALA A 37 -8.86 4.12 13.81
C ALA A 37 -8.31 2.71 14.17
N PRO A 38 -7.63 2.01 13.24
CA PRO A 38 -7.20 0.61 13.40
C PRO A 38 -5.90 0.47 14.20
N PHE A 39 -5.76 1.17 15.33
CA PHE A 39 -4.57 1.08 16.18
C PHE A 39 -4.28 -0.35 16.64
N GLU A 40 -5.33 -1.08 17.03
CA GLU A 40 -5.21 -2.48 17.46
C GLU A 40 -4.71 -3.38 16.32
N GLN A 41 -5.24 -3.21 15.10
CA GLN A 41 -4.82 -4.02 13.95
C GLN A 41 -3.38 -3.70 13.54
N ILE A 42 -2.96 -2.43 13.64
CA ILE A 42 -1.56 -2.07 13.41
C ILE A 42 -0.64 -2.62 14.50
N GLU A 43 -1.09 -2.69 15.75
CA GLU A 43 -0.33 -3.34 16.82
C GLU A 43 -0.18 -4.85 16.57
N MET A 44 -1.19 -5.51 16.02
CA MET A 44 -1.08 -6.90 15.57
C MET A 44 -0.03 -7.06 14.46
N VAL A 45 0.00 -6.15 13.48
CA VAL A 45 1.02 -6.10 12.41
C VAL A 45 2.42 -5.96 12.99
N ARG A 46 2.60 -5.05 13.96
CA ARG A 46 3.86 -4.80 14.68
C ARG A 46 4.31 -6.03 15.45
N SER A 47 3.42 -6.58 16.27
CA SER A 47 3.68 -7.74 17.11
C SER A 47 4.03 -8.98 16.29
N ALA A 48 3.40 -9.15 15.13
CA ALA A 48 3.71 -10.22 14.17
C ALA A 48 4.95 -9.92 13.32
N ARG A 49 5.53 -8.72 13.41
CA ARG A 49 6.67 -8.24 12.62
C ARG A 49 6.45 -8.38 11.11
N LEU A 50 5.21 -8.19 10.65
CA LEU A 50 4.85 -8.23 9.23
C LEU A 50 5.66 -7.23 8.39
N GLY A 51 6.05 -6.09 8.97
CA GLY A 51 6.92 -5.12 8.29
C GLY A 51 8.31 -5.63 7.93
N ALA A 52 8.80 -6.64 8.67
CA ALA A 52 10.15 -7.19 8.51
C ALA A 52 10.23 -8.35 7.49
N LEU A 53 9.15 -8.69 6.77
CA LEU A 53 9.11 -9.87 5.89
C LEU A 53 10.24 -9.90 4.84
N ARG A 54 10.61 -8.75 4.29
CA ARG A 54 11.63 -8.63 3.24
C ARG A 54 13.07 -8.63 3.74
N LEU A 55 13.30 -8.36 5.03
CA LEU A 55 14.64 -8.42 5.62
C LEU A 55 15.15 -9.85 5.56
N ALA A 56 16.46 -10.04 5.38
CA ALA A 56 17.07 -11.36 5.41
C ALA A 56 16.96 -11.98 6.83
N PRO A 57 17.00 -13.32 6.97
CA PRO A 57 16.96 -13.97 8.28
C PRO A 57 18.03 -13.47 9.26
N GLU A 58 19.24 -13.20 8.78
CA GLU A 58 20.34 -12.62 9.55
C GLU A 58 20.09 -11.18 10.03
N ASP A 59 19.25 -10.42 9.31
CA ASP A 59 18.78 -9.08 9.70
C ASP A 59 17.46 -9.17 10.50
N GLY A 60 17.02 -10.37 10.87
CA GLY A 60 15.82 -10.61 11.66
C GLY A 60 14.51 -10.73 10.88
N GLY A 61 14.52 -10.78 9.55
CA GLY A 61 13.32 -10.95 8.73
C GLY A 61 13.05 -12.39 8.27
N ALA A 62 12.09 -12.55 7.35
CA ALA A 62 11.74 -13.86 6.75
C ALA A 62 12.48 -14.14 5.43
N GLY A 63 13.14 -13.14 4.84
CA GLY A 63 13.72 -13.20 3.50
C GLY A 63 12.68 -13.47 2.42
N ALA A 64 11.45 -12.98 2.58
CA ALA A 64 10.39 -13.15 1.59
C ALA A 64 10.83 -12.59 0.24
N THR A 65 10.51 -13.21 -0.89
CA THR A 65 10.63 -12.56 -2.20
C THR A 65 9.59 -11.44 -2.35
N VAL A 66 9.73 -10.57 -3.36
CA VAL A 66 8.71 -9.58 -3.71
C VAL A 66 7.39 -10.29 -4.04
N ARG A 67 7.39 -11.37 -4.82
CA ARG A 67 6.19 -12.17 -5.09
C ARG A 67 5.55 -12.70 -3.81
N GLU A 68 6.34 -13.24 -2.88
CA GLU A 68 5.84 -13.73 -1.58
C GLU A 68 5.23 -12.60 -0.74
N LEU A 69 5.88 -11.43 -0.70
CA LEU A 69 5.31 -10.23 -0.07
C LEU A 69 3.96 -9.87 -0.68
N TYR A 70 3.85 -9.81 -2.02
CA TYR A 70 2.60 -9.45 -2.68
C TYR A 70 1.46 -10.43 -2.45
N ARG A 71 1.75 -11.73 -2.25
CA ARG A 71 0.74 -12.70 -1.80
C ARG A 71 0.16 -12.34 -0.43
N ILE A 72 1.02 -11.93 0.51
CA ILE A 72 0.60 -11.52 1.85
C ILE A 72 -0.16 -10.19 1.80
N VAL A 73 0.30 -9.24 0.98
CA VAL A 73 -0.38 -7.94 0.79
C VAL A 73 -1.78 -8.13 0.20
N LEU A 74 -1.96 -9.02 -0.77
CA LEU A 74 -3.28 -9.37 -1.32
C LEU A 74 -4.22 -9.90 -0.23
N ALA A 75 -3.74 -10.83 0.60
CA ALA A 75 -4.51 -11.41 1.68
C ALA A 75 -4.84 -10.38 2.79
N LEU A 76 -3.88 -9.53 3.15
CA LEU A 76 -4.07 -8.43 4.11
C LEU A 76 -5.07 -7.40 3.59
N ALA A 77 -5.01 -7.05 2.31
CA ALA A 77 -5.94 -6.10 1.71
C ALA A 77 -7.36 -6.64 1.59
N ALA A 78 -7.52 -7.96 1.40
CA ALA A 78 -8.81 -8.62 1.48
C ALA A 78 -9.39 -8.58 2.90
N ALA A 79 -8.54 -8.77 3.93
CA ALA A 79 -8.94 -8.66 5.33
C ALA A 79 -9.34 -7.23 5.74
N ASP A 80 -8.46 -6.25 5.47
CA ASP A 80 -8.74 -4.82 5.68
C ASP A 80 -7.88 -3.94 4.76
N ALA A 81 -8.54 -3.35 3.75
CA ALA A 81 -7.89 -2.50 2.76
C ALA A 81 -7.27 -1.22 3.32
N ASN A 82 -7.74 -0.71 4.48
CA ASN A 82 -7.12 0.45 5.12
C ASN A 82 -5.80 0.04 5.78
N VAL A 83 -5.81 -1.07 6.53
CA VAL A 83 -4.60 -1.62 7.18
C VAL A 83 -3.52 -1.92 6.16
N ALA A 84 -3.88 -2.58 5.05
CA ALA A 84 -2.93 -2.83 3.97
C ALA A 84 -2.36 -1.51 3.39
N HIS A 85 -3.22 -0.52 3.09
CA HIS A 85 -2.75 0.75 2.51
C HIS A 85 -1.86 1.56 3.45
N ILE A 86 -2.09 1.51 4.77
CA ILE A 86 -1.21 2.14 5.78
C ILE A 86 0.23 1.66 5.62
N LEU A 87 0.45 0.39 5.28
CA LEU A 87 1.78 -0.22 5.15
C LEU A 87 2.47 0.02 3.80
N ARG A 88 1.82 0.70 2.85
CA ARG A 88 2.40 0.97 1.53
C ARG A 88 3.76 1.66 1.64
N SER A 89 3.80 2.79 2.33
CA SER A 89 5.02 3.60 2.44
C SER A 89 6.10 2.82 3.19
N HIS A 90 5.70 2.06 4.21
CA HIS A 90 6.62 1.21 4.97
C HIS A 90 7.39 0.25 4.06
N PHE A 91 6.69 -0.59 3.30
CA PHE A 91 7.38 -1.54 2.43
C PHE A 91 8.19 -0.83 1.33
N ALA A 92 7.70 0.30 0.80
CA ALA A 92 8.46 1.08 -0.18
C ALA A 92 9.80 1.57 0.42
N HIS A 93 9.78 2.07 1.66
CA HIS A 93 10.98 2.51 2.36
C HIS A 93 11.88 1.34 2.74
N VAL A 94 11.33 0.20 3.15
CA VAL A 94 12.13 -1.01 3.42
C VAL A 94 12.91 -1.44 2.17
N GLU A 95 12.28 -1.46 0.98
CA GLU A 95 13.00 -1.80 -0.26
C GLU A 95 14.11 -0.80 -0.61
N GLN A 96 13.94 0.49 -0.28
CA GLN A 96 15.00 1.49 -0.44
C GLN A 96 16.15 1.25 0.56
N LEU A 97 15.82 1.02 1.82
CA LEU A 97 16.78 0.80 2.90
C LEU A 97 17.59 -0.50 2.72
N LEU A 98 16.98 -1.56 2.17
CA LEU A 98 17.66 -2.82 1.84
C LEU A 98 18.81 -2.66 0.84
N ARG A 99 18.84 -1.56 0.10
CA ARG A 99 19.87 -1.28 -0.91
C ARG A 99 21.03 -0.46 -0.35
N LEU A 100 20.88 0.10 0.85
CA LEU A 100 21.96 0.79 1.56
C LEU A 100 23.06 -0.20 1.98
N GLN A 101 24.29 0.31 2.10
CA GLN A 101 25.47 -0.48 2.41
C GLN A 101 26.19 0.05 3.66
N GLY A 102 27.05 -0.77 4.27
CA GLY A 102 27.87 -0.36 5.41
C GLY A 102 27.04 0.09 6.62
N GLU A 103 27.47 1.19 7.26
CA GLU A 103 26.82 1.69 8.48
C GLU A 103 25.37 2.17 8.28
N GLU A 104 24.97 2.52 7.05
CA GLU A 104 23.61 3.00 6.77
C GLU A 104 22.55 1.89 6.90
N ARG A 105 22.96 0.61 6.85
CA ARG A 105 22.05 -0.53 7.09
C ARG A 105 21.43 -0.51 8.49
N ARG A 106 22.00 0.23 9.45
CA ARG A 106 21.42 0.43 10.80
C ARG A 106 19.99 0.97 10.77
N HIS A 107 19.60 1.65 9.69
CA HIS A 107 18.23 2.15 9.52
C HIS A 107 17.19 1.03 9.40
N LEU A 108 17.61 -0.22 9.18
CA LEU A 108 16.76 -1.42 9.19
C LEU A 108 16.56 -1.99 10.60
N ASP A 109 17.39 -1.66 11.59
CA ASP A 109 17.30 -2.24 12.94
C ASP A 109 15.92 -2.04 13.58
N PRO A 110 15.29 -0.84 13.51
CA PRO A 110 13.94 -0.66 14.04
C PRO A 110 12.90 -1.50 13.29
N VAL A 111 13.05 -1.67 11.97
CA VAL A 111 12.15 -2.51 11.16
C VAL A 111 12.25 -3.96 11.60
N ALA A 112 13.47 -4.45 11.85
CA ALA A 112 13.68 -5.77 12.43
C ALA A 112 12.95 -5.91 13.77
N GLU A 113 12.90 -4.87 14.61
CA GLU A 113 12.15 -4.88 15.88
C GLU A 113 10.63 -4.74 15.72
N GLY A 114 10.13 -4.54 14.49
CA GLY A 114 8.71 -4.41 14.17
C GLY A 114 8.22 -2.97 14.00
N ALA A 115 9.12 -1.98 13.99
CA ALA A 115 8.76 -0.58 13.73
C ALA A 115 8.20 -0.39 12.32
N ILE A 116 7.20 0.48 12.21
CA ILE A 116 6.53 0.86 10.98
C ILE A 116 7.04 2.25 10.57
N ILE A 117 7.28 2.40 9.27
CA ILE A 117 7.79 3.62 8.66
C ILE A 117 6.67 4.21 7.80
N ALA A 118 6.25 5.43 8.08
CA ALA A 118 5.41 6.20 7.15
C ALA A 118 6.25 7.17 6.33
N GLY A 119 5.69 7.61 5.21
CA GLY A 119 6.34 8.54 4.30
C GLY A 119 5.61 9.88 4.28
N ALA A 120 6.37 10.98 4.25
CA ALA A 120 5.84 12.33 4.09
C ALA A 120 6.60 13.05 2.96
N ALA A 121 6.33 12.66 1.72
CA ALA A 121 7.07 13.15 0.55
C ALA A 121 6.35 14.26 -0.23
N THR A 122 5.02 14.28 -0.22
CA THR A 122 4.21 15.20 -1.02
C THR A 122 3.70 16.39 -0.19
N GLU A 123 3.38 17.48 -0.86
CA GLU A 123 2.91 18.73 -0.27
C GLU A 123 1.72 19.27 -1.07
N LEU A 124 0.83 20.02 -0.41
CA LEU A 124 -0.20 20.80 -1.10
C LEU A 124 0.40 22.12 -1.57
N GLY A 125 0.45 22.34 -2.88
CA GLY A 125 0.98 23.59 -3.45
C GLY A 125 0.78 23.69 -4.95
N PRO A 126 0.98 24.89 -5.53
CA PRO A 126 0.94 25.08 -6.98
C PRO A 126 2.16 24.39 -7.64
N GLY A 127 1.91 23.56 -8.66
CA GLY A 127 2.96 22.85 -9.39
C GLY A 127 2.54 21.45 -9.84
N ALA A 128 3.41 20.76 -10.57
CA ALA A 128 3.20 19.35 -10.88
C ALA A 128 3.43 18.52 -9.61
N VAL A 129 2.45 17.69 -9.22
CA VAL A 129 2.59 16.77 -8.09
C VAL A 129 3.81 15.88 -8.32
N GLY A 130 4.71 15.82 -7.33
CA GLY A 130 5.97 15.06 -7.39
C GLY A 130 7.04 15.61 -8.34
N GLY A 131 6.90 16.85 -8.84
CA GLY A 131 7.86 17.49 -9.76
C GLY A 131 8.52 18.77 -9.24
N ALA A 132 8.17 19.25 -8.05
CA ALA A 132 8.79 20.41 -7.42
C ALA A 132 9.77 19.98 -6.31
N ALA A 133 10.76 20.83 -6.02
CA ALA A 133 11.59 20.67 -4.82
C ALA A 133 10.69 20.64 -3.56
N PRO A 134 11.02 19.83 -2.54
CA PRO A 134 10.28 19.83 -1.29
C PRO A 134 10.22 21.24 -0.69
N GLY A 135 9.04 21.69 -0.25
CA GLY A 135 8.87 22.94 0.49
C GLY A 135 9.27 22.83 1.97
N ALA A 136 9.34 21.61 2.53
CA ALA A 136 10.02 21.39 3.80
C ALA A 136 11.52 21.64 3.69
N SER A 137 12.11 22.35 4.67
CA SER A 137 13.51 22.76 4.68
C SER A 137 14.29 22.08 5.80
N LEU A 138 15.53 21.69 5.51
CA LEU A 138 16.49 21.18 6.48
C LEU A 138 17.69 22.14 6.56
N ARG A 139 17.90 22.77 7.72
CA ARG A 139 18.99 23.73 7.92
C ARG A 139 19.95 23.26 9.00
N ARG A 140 21.25 23.50 8.82
CA ARG A 140 22.24 23.15 9.85
C ARG A 140 22.08 24.06 11.07
N GLU A 141 22.07 23.49 12.26
CA GLU A 141 22.04 24.24 13.52
C GLU A 141 22.93 23.55 14.56
N GLY A 142 24.06 24.18 14.89
CA GLY A 142 25.07 23.57 15.76
C GLY A 142 25.70 22.32 15.14
N ASP A 143 25.64 21.21 15.88
CA ASP A 143 26.14 19.88 15.47
C ASP A 143 25.06 19.02 14.79
N GLY A 144 23.83 19.51 14.67
CA GLY A 144 22.72 18.84 14.01
C GLY A 144 22.01 19.72 12.99
N PHE A 145 20.73 19.46 12.80
CA PHE A 145 19.87 20.16 11.88
C PHE A 145 18.52 20.46 12.50
N ILE A 146 17.83 21.43 11.90
CA ILE A 146 16.43 21.73 12.16
C ILE A 146 15.64 21.49 10.88
N LEU A 147 14.56 20.73 11.02
CA LEU A 147 13.59 20.44 9.97
C LEU A 147 12.30 21.21 10.23
N ASP A 148 11.90 22.00 9.23
CA ASP A 148 10.69 22.82 9.25
C ASP A 148 9.88 22.58 7.98
N GLY A 149 8.55 22.54 8.09
CA GLY A 149 7.68 22.44 6.92
C GLY A 149 6.34 21.80 7.18
N ARG A 150 5.58 21.60 6.10
CA ARG A 150 4.28 20.94 6.15
C ARG A 150 4.14 19.99 4.96
N LYS A 151 3.86 18.73 5.27
CA LYS A 151 3.62 17.66 4.29
C LYS A 151 2.14 17.30 4.28
N TYR A 152 1.68 16.76 3.16
CA TYR A 152 0.33 16.26 2.98
C TYR A 152 0.36 14.93 2.22
N TYR A 153 -0.71 14.12 2.35
CA TYR A 153 -0.70 12.71 1.96
C TYR A 153 0.30 11.87 2.74
N SER A 154 0.47 12.17 4.04
CA SER A 154 1.33 11.43 4.98
C SER A 154 0.72 10.09 5.41
N THR A 155 0.39 9.24 4.42
CA THR A 155 -0.32 7.98 4.61
C THR A 155 0.34 7.10 5.65
N GLY A 156 -0.44 6.67 6.64
CA GLY A 156 -0.01 5.81 7.72
C GLY A 156 0.68 6.52 8.88
N SER A 157 0.94 7.83 8.78
CA SER A 157 1.74 8.58 9.75
C SER A 157 1.24 8.45 11.19
N LEU A 158 -0.08 8.50 11.42
CA LEU A 158 -0.68 8.37 12.75
C LEU A 158 -0.37 7.03 13.43
N TYR A 159 -0.01 6.01 12.67
CA TYR A 159 0.24 4.64 13.15
C TYR A 159 1.72 4.25 13.14
N ALA A 160 2.59 5.09 12.59
CA ALA A 160 3.99 4.79 12.39
C ALA A 160 4.85 5.16 13.62
N ASP A 161 6.01 4.52 13.73
CA ASP A 161 7.03 4.83 14.73
C ASP A 161 8.06 5.81 14.17
N LEU A 162 8.29 5.73 12.86
CA LEU A 162 9.27 6.52 12.14
C LEU A 162 8.62 7.22 10.93
N LEU A 163 9.14 8.40 10.61
CA LEU A 163 8.83 9.15 9.39
C LEU A 163 10.07 9.24 8.53
N MET A 164 9.97 8.78 7.29
CA MET A 164 10.91 9.13 6.24
C MET A 164 10.40 10.36 5.49
N ILE A 165 11.19 11.44 5.55
CA ILE A 165 10.77 12.78 5.09
C ILE A 165 11.78 13.29 4.08
N THR A 166 11.26 13.81 2.96
CA THR A 166 12.07 14.56 1.98
C THR A 166 12.04 16.05 2.31
N ALA A 167 13.19 16.73 2.21
CA ALA A 167 13.32 18.16 2.44
C ALA A 167 14.29 18.76 1.42
N SER A 168 14.30 20.08 1.31
CA SER A 168 15.38 20.82 0.64
C SER A 168 16.40 21.28 1.69
N ASP A 169 17.67 21.01 1.45
CA ASP A 169 18.74 21.54 2.28
C ASP A 169 19.01 23.04 2.00
N GLU A 170 20.00 23.64 2.67
CA GLU A 170 20.36 25.05 2.48
C GLU A 170 20.89 25.38 1.07
N ALA A 171 21.34 24.37 0.30
CA ALA A 171 21.73 24.52 -1.09
C ALA A 171 20.56 24.34 -2.07
N GLY A 172 19.38 23.94 -1.57
CA GLY A 172 18.20 23.63 -2.36
C GLY A 172 18.19 22.20 -2.91
N GLU A 173 19.13 21.36 -2.48
CA GLU A 173 19.24 19.97 -2.90
C GLU A 173 18.34 19.06 -2.06
N LEU A 174 18.01 17.88 -2.60
CA LEU A 174 17.18 16.90 -1.90
C LEU A 174 17.92 16.33 -0.68
N ALA A 175 17.32 16.46 0.49
CA ALA A 175 17.70 15.76 1.72
C ALA A 175 16.63 14.74 2.10
N VAL A 176 17.05 13.63 2.71
CA VAL A 176 16.15 12.62 3.29
C VAL A 176 16.52 12.39 4.75
N VAL A 177 15.52 12.38 5.62
CA VAL A 177 15.69 12.13 7.05
C VAL A 177 14.75 11.03 7.52
N LEU A 178 15.20 10.23 8.48
CA LEU A 178 14.42 9.19 9.14
C LEU A 178 14.37 9.49 10.64
N ILE A 179 13.21 9.95 11.13
CA ILE A 179 13.05 10.41 12.51
C ILE A 179 11.86 9.74 13.21
N PRO A 180 11.85 9.63 14.55
CA PRO A 180 10.68 9.16 15.29
C PRO A 180 9.45 10.07 15.13
N THR A 181 8.27 9.48 15.00
CA THR A 181 6.99 10.23 14.98
C THR A 181 6.74 10.99 16.28
N ALA A 182 7.26 10.50 17.41
CA ALA A 182 7.14 11.13 18.72
C ALA A 182 8.16 12.26 18.99
N ARG A 183 8.99 12.64 18.01
CA ARG A 183 9.98 13.72 18.17
C ARG A 183 9.28 15.07 18.40
N ASP A 184 9.78 15.84 19.37
CA ASP A 184 9.30 17.20 19.63
C ASP A 184 9.27 18.03 18.34
N GLY A 185 8.14 18.72 18.11
CA GLY A 185 7.89 19.51 16.91
C GLY A 185 7.19 18.77 15.78
N VAL A 186 7.15 17.42 15.81
CA VAL A 186 6.35 16.63 14.87
C VAL A 186 4.88 16.64 15.31
N VAL A 187 3.99 17.08 14.41
CA VAL A 187 2.55 17.09 14.63
C VAL A 187 1.86 16.37 13.48
N ILE A 188 1.11 15.32 13.80
CA ILE A 188 0.36 14.53 12.83
C ILE A 188 -1.12 14.82 13.03
N GLU A 189 -1.79 15.31 11.98
CA GLU A 189 -3.20 15.69 12.02
C GLU A 189 -4.05 14.54 11.44
N ASP A 190 -5.13 14.16 12.14
CA ASP A 190 -6.15 13.25 11.59
C ASP A 190 -7.19 14.06 10.77
N ASP A 191 -6.72 14.69 9.70
CA ASP A 191 -7.50 15.60 8.85
C ASP A 191 -7.86 15.01 7.48
N TRP A 192 -7.62 13.70 7.27
CA TRP A 192 -7.97 13.03 6.02
C TRP A 192 -9.48 12.85 5.85
N ASP A 193 -10.03 13.48 4.80
CA ASP A 193 -11.47 13.56 4.50
C ASP A 193 -11.91 12.80 3.23
N GLY A 194 -11.09 11.86 2.75
CA GLY A 194 -11.39 11.05 1.57
C GLY A 194 -12.67 10.21 1.67
N ILE A 195 -13.32 9.99 0.52
CA ILE A 195 -14.58 9.20 0.45
C ILE A 195 -14.38 7.73 0.82
N GLY A 196 -13.19 7.18 0.58
CA GLY A 196 -12.75 5.84 0.95
C GLY A 196 -11.32 5.89 1.47
N GLN A 197 -10.78 4.73 1.82
CA GLN A 197 -9.52 4.64 2.59
C GLN A 197 -9.55 5.60 3.79
N ARG A 198 -10.69 5.63 4.49
CA ARG A 198 -11.00 6.66 5.49
C ARG A 198 -10.11 6.58 6.71
N LEU A 199 -9.50 5.42 6.96
CA LEU A 199 -8.73 5.14 8.16
C LEU A 199 -7.22 5.21 7.94
N THR A 200 -6.75 5.63 6.76
CA THR A 200 -5.32 5.54 6.42
C THR A 200 -4.47 6.68 6.97
N ALA A 201 -5.08 7.67 7.64
CA ALA A 201 -4.41 8.86 8.15
C ALA A 201 -3.53 9.53 7.07
N SER A 202 -4.05 9.66 5.84
CA SER A 202 -3.35 10.25 4.69
C SER A 202 -3.38 11.79 4.71
N GLY A 203 -3.36 12.36 5.91
CA GLY A 203 -3.55 13.78 6.17
C GLY A 203 -2.24 14.55 6.20
N THR A 204 -2.23 15.58 7.04
CA THR A 204 -1.13 16.51 7.25
C THR A 204 -0.09 15.98 8.26
N THR A 205 1.19 16.18 7.94
CA THR A 205 2.27 16.20 8.94
C THR A 205 2.91 17.59 8.97
N ALA A 206 2.84 18.27 10.11
CA ALA A 206 3.54 19.52 10.35
C ALA A 206 4.85 19.27 11.12
N LEU A 207 5.89 19.98 10.71
CA LEU A 207 7.25 19.88 11.24
C LEU A 207 7.61 21.28 11.74
N ASN A 208 7.62 21.44 13.06
CA ASN A 208 7.83 22.73 13.72
C ASN A 208 9.18 22.71 14.44
N ALA A 209 10.21 23.22 13.78
CA ALA A 209 11.59 23.28 14.27
C ALA A 209 12.07 21.94 14.87
N VAL A 210 11.90 20.86 14.11
CA VAL A 210 12.21 19.50 14.54
C VAL A 210 13.72 19.29 14.54
N ALA A 211 14.29 18.96 15.69
CA ALA A 211 15.71 18.62 15.78
C ALA A 211 16.00 17.29 15.10
N VAL A 212 17.04 17.27 14.26
CA VAL A 212 17.52 16.10 13.50
C VAL A 212 19.02 15.91 13.73
N ALA A 213 19.43 14.70 14.10
CA ALA A 213 20.84 14.36 14.26
C ALA A 213 21.46 13.91 12.92
N GLU A 214 22.76 14.12 12.73
CA GLU A 214 23.48 13.70 11.51
C GLU A 214 23.30 12.20 11.20
N ARG A 215 23.21 11.35 12.23
CA ARG A 215 22.98 9.91 12.06
C ARG A 215 21.60 9.53 11.51
N GLU A 216 20.64 10.45 11.57
CA GLU A 216 19.25 10.31 11.11
C GLU A 216 19.08 10.74 9.65
N LEU A 217 20.14 11.25 9.03
CA LEU A 217 20.18 11.46 7.59
C LEU A 217 20.25 10.10 6.86
N VAL A 218 19.64 10.05 5.70
CA VAL A 218 19.69 8.91 4.78
C VAL A 218 20.18 9.42 3.43
N ASP A 219 21.14 8.72 2.81
CA ASP A 219 21.67 9.14 1.52
C ASP A 219 20.56 9.22 0.43
N PRO A 220 20.21 10.43 -0.08
CA PRO A 220 19.20 10.60 -1.11
C PRO A 220 19.62 10.00 -2.46
N VAL A 221 20.92 9.95 -2.76
CA VAL A 221 21.47 9.39 -4.00
C VAL A 221 21.33 7.88 -3.98
N ALA A 222 21.67 7.25 -2.86
CA ALA A 222 21.44 5.82 -2.65
C ALA A 222 19.95 5.51 -2.83
N ILE A 223 19.05 6.23 -2.18
CA ILE A 223 17.59 6.05 -2.34
C ILE A 223 17.14 6.20 -3.81
N SER A 224 17.60 7.22 -4.54
CA SER A 224 17.15 7.47 -5.91
C SER A 224 17.63 6.43 -6.91
N ARG A 225 18.88 5.95 -6.80
CA ARG A 225 19.43 4.88 -7.66
C ARG A 225 18.76 3.54 -7.39
N SER A 226 18.35 3.35 -6.15
CA SER A 226 17.74 2.13 -5.65
C SER A 226 16.35 1.83 -6.22
N SER A 227 15.64 2.81 -6.80
CA SER A 227 14.29 2.58 -7.34
C SER A 227 13.95 3.58 -8.45
N PRO A 228 14.54 3.46 -9.65
CA PRO A 228 14.44 4.49 -10.69
C PRO A 228 13.01 4.78 -11.15
N ARG A 229 12.06 3.87 -10.90
CA ARG A 229 10.65 3.99 -11.33
C ARG A 229 9.62 3.80 -10.22
N PHE A 230 10.02 3.48 -8.99
CA PHE A 230 9.06 3.27 -7.88
C PHE A 230 7.99 2.20 -8.15
N GLY A 231 8.30 1.22 -9.01
CA GLY A 231 7.35 0.20 -9.47
C GLY A 231 6.72 -0.59 -8.33
N MET A 232 7.46 -0.85 -7.25
CA MET A 232 6.93 -1.51 -6.06
C MET A 232 5.82 -0.66 -5.40
N ALA A 233 6.07 0.62 -5.10
CA ALA A 233 5.05 1.47 -4.46
C ALA A 233 3.80 1.66 -5.35
N GLN A 234 3.94 1.53 -6.67
CA GLN A 234 2.87 1.58 -7.66
C GLN A 234 2.04 0.29 -7.70
N LEU A 235 2.71 -0.87 -7.77
CA LEU A 235 2.04 -2.16 -7.75
C LEU A 235 1.35 -2.41 -6.40
N TYR A 236 1.91 -1.94 -5.28
CA TYR A 236 1.35 -2.10 -3.94
C TYR A 236 -0.06 -1.54 -3.84
N LEU A 237 -0.29 -0.32 -4.33
CA LEU A 237 -1.64 0.27 -4.38
C LEU A 237 -2.60 -0.59 -5.19
N THR A 238 -2.15 -1.11 -6.32
CA THR A 238 -2.96 -1.95 -7.19
C THR A 238 -3.25 -3.30 -6.54
N ALA A 239 -2.32 -3.84 -5.75
CA ALA A 239 -2.54 -5.03 -4.94
C ALA A 239 -3.59 -4.81 -3.86
N VAL A 240 -3.61 -3.64 -3.22
CA VAL A 240 -4.69 -3.27 -2.30
C VAL A 240 -6.03 -3.22 -3.04
N VAL A 241 -6.08 -2.67 -4.25
CA VAL A 241 -7.30 -2.69 -5.08
C VAL A 241 -7.73 -4.12 -5.43
N ALA A 242 -6.80 -5.01 -5.78
CA ALA A 242 -7.11 -6.41 -6.03
C ALA A 242 -7.64 -7.13 -4.78
N GLY A 243 -7.07 -6.86 -3.60
CA GLY A 243 -7.60 -7.35 -2.31
C GLY A 243 -9.01 -6.85 -2.02
N ILE A 244 -9.34 -5.60 -2.38
CA ILE A 244 -10.73 -5.11 -2.32
C ILE A 244 -11.65 -5.94 -3.22
N VAL A 245 -11.21 -6.34 -4.42
CA VAL A 245 -12.01 -7.22 -5.30
C VAL A 245 -12.25 -8.59 -4.64
N ARG A 246 -11.26 -9.13 -3.93
CA ARG A 246 -11.46 -10.34 -3.12
C ARG A 246 -12.50 -10.11 -2.01
N GLY A 247 -12.38 -9.01 -1.27
CA GLY A 247 -13.35 -8.63 -0.23
C GLY A 247 -14.78 -8.46 -0.76
N VAL A 248 -14.96 -8.03 -2.01
CA VAL A 248 -16.27 -8.02 -2.69
C VAL A 248 -16.85 -9.42 -2.81
N VAL A 249 -16.02 -10.43 -3.13
CA VAL A 249 -16.46 -11.84 -3.21
C VAL A 249 -16.87 -12.36 -1.83
N ASP A 250 -16.09 -12.04 -0.80
CA ASP A 250 -16.36 -12.51 0.57
C ASP A 250 -17.68 -11.93 1.09
N ASP A 251 -17.88 -10.62 0.94
CA ASP A 251 -19.14 -9.95 1.27
C ASP A 251 -20.31 -10.44 0.43
N ALA A 252 -20.10 -10.75 -0.86
CA ALA A 252 -21.12 -11.33 -1.73
C ALA A 252 -21.61 -12.69 -1.18
N VAL A 253 -20.68 -13.55 -0.78
CA VAL A 253 -21.00 -14.86 -0.20
C VAL A 253 -21.73 -14.71 1.13
N GLU A 254 -21.26 -13.82 2.02
CA GLU A 254 -21.93 -13.53 3.29
C GLU A 254 -23.35 -12.98 3.09
N LEU A 255 -23.51 -12.06 2.14
CA LEU A 255 -24.80 -11.47 1.80
C LEU A 255 -25.80 -12.52 1.27
N ILE A 256 -25.35 -13.48 0.47
CA ILE A 256 -26.22 -14.56 -0.01
C ILE A 256 -26.59 -15.50 1.13
N ARG A 257 -25.63 -15.91 1.96
CA ARG A 257 -25.86 -16.81 3.10
C ARG A 257 -26.79 -16.20 4.16
N SER A 258 -26.62 -14.92 4.47
CA SER A 258 -27.47 -14.21 5.44
C SER A 258 -28.93 -14.04 4.98
N ARG A 259 -29.21 -14.26 3.69
CA ARG A 259 -30.55 -14.13 3.09
C ARG A 259 -31.25 -15.47 2.87
N GLU A 260 -30.66 -16.58 3.30
CA GLU A 260 -31.30 -17.89 3.16
C GLU A 260 -32.74 -17.88 3.72
N GLY A 261 -33.68 -18.39 2.92
CA GLY A 261 -35.13 -18.36 3.24
C GLY A 261 -35.87 -17.08 2.81
N ARG A 262 -35.23 -16.10 2.18
CA ARG A 262 -35.88 -14.88 1.65
C ARG A 262 -35.62 -14.67 0.14
N PRO A 263 -36.11 -15.58 -0.72
CA PRO A 263 -35.98 -15.41 -2.17
C PRO A 263 -36.81 -14.23 -2.68
N PHE A 264 -36.49 -13.72 -3.87
CA PHE A 264 -37.38 -12.81 -4.58
C PHE A 264 -38.67 -13.53 -4.98
N VAL A 265 -39.79 -12.82 -5.06
CA VAL A 265 -41.11 -13.41 -5.34
C VAL A 265 -41.19 -14.12 -6.70
N HIS A 266 -40.27 -13.79 -7.61
CA HIS A 266 -40.16 -14.38 -8.95
C HIS A 266 -38.97 -15.34 -9.08
N ALA A 267 -38.23 -15.60 -7.99
CA ALA A 267 -37.14 -16.56 -7.99
C ALA A 267 -37.69 -17.98 -7.80
N ASN A 268 -37.06 -18.95 -8.46
CA ASN A 268 -37.48 -20.36 -8.43
C ASN A 268 -36.68 -21.22 -7.43
N ALA A 269 -35.79 -20.60 -6.65
CA ALA A 269 -34.90 -21.27 -5.71
C ALA A 269 -34.58 -20.36 -4.50
N SER A 270 -34.00 -20.95 -3.44
CA SER A 270 -33.40 -20.16 -2.35
C SER A 270 -32.21 -19.33 -2.88
N PRO A 271 -31.82 -18.23 -2.21
CA PRO A 271 -30.71 -17.40 -2.70
C PRO A 271 -29.41 -18.16 -3.01
N SER A 272 -29.05 -19.15 -2.19
CA SER A 272 -27.85 -19.99 -2.40
C SER A 272 -27.99 -21.00 -3.56
N ALA A 273 -29.22 -21.35 -3.94
CA ALA A 273 -29.51 -22.26 -5.06
C ALA A 273 -30.02 -21.53 -6.31
N ASP A 274 -30.10 -20.20 -6.30
CA ASP A 274 -30.55 -19.40 -7.45
C ASP A 274 -29.42 -19.34 -8.49
N PRO A 275 -29.62 -19.87 -9.72
CA PRO A 275 -28.58 -19.92 -10.74
C PRO A 275 -28.11 -18.52 -11.18
N LEU A 276 -28.97 -17.50 -11.10
CA LEU A 276 -28.60 -16.13 -11.47
C LEU A 276 -27.67 -15.52 -10.41
N LEU A 277 -27.95 -15.78 -9.11
CA LEU A 277 -27.08 -15.31 -8.03
C LEU A 277 -25.75 -16.08 -8.02
N GLN A 278 -25.78 -17.40 -8.29
CA GLN A 278 -24.57 -18.20 -8.48
C GLN A 278 -23.72 -17.70 -9.65
N GLN A 279 -24.34 -17.31 -10.77
CA GLN A 279 -23.63 -16.72 -11.91
C GLN A 279 -22.91 -15.43 -11.49
N VAL A 280 -23.59 -14.51 -10.81
CA VAL A 280 -22.98 -13.25 -10.37
C VAL A 280 -21.80 -13.51 -9.42
N VAL A 281 -21.96 -14.39 -8.43
CA VAL A 281 -20.86 -14.77 -7.52
C VAL A 281 -19.69 -15.40 -8.28
N GLY A 282 -19.96 -16.27 -9.25
CA GLY A 282 -18.93 -16.91 -10.09
C GLY A 282 -18.16 -15.90 -10.95
N GLU A 283 -18.85 -14.90 -11.51
CA GLU A 283 -18.22 -13.80 -12.26
C GLU A 283 -17.34 -12.94 -11.35
N LEU A 284 -17.83 -12.54 -10.17
CA LEU A 284 -17.04 -11.78 -9.19
C LEU A 284 -15.78 -12.55 -8.75
N ALA A 285 -15.91 -13.85 -8.47
CA ALA A 285 -14.78 -14.70 -8.10
C ALA A 285 -13.75 -14.84 -9.23
N SER A 286 -14.20 -14.90 -10.49
CA SER A 286 -13.34 -14.94 -11.67
C SER A 286 -12.61 -13.62 -11.89
N GLU A 287 -13.29 -12.50 -11.67
CA GLU A 287 -12.69 -11.16 -11.72
C GLU A 287 -11.62 -10.97 -10.62
N ALA A 288 -11.88 -11.43 -9.40
CA ALA A 288 -10.89 -11.43 -8.31
C ALA A 288 -9.66 -12.28 -8.67
N PHE A 289 -9.86 -13.48 -9.22
CA PHE A 289 -8.76 -14.34 -9.68
C PHE A 289 -7.87 -13.64 -10.73
N VAL A 290 -8.48 -13.00 -11.73
CA VAL A 290 -7.73 -12.26 -12.76
C VAL A 290 -6.97 -11.08 -12.17
N ALA A 291 -7.57 -10.36 -11.22
CA ALA A 291 -6.90 -9.24 -10.54
C ALA A 291 -5.67 -9.71 -9.75
N GLU A 292 -5.82 -10.76 -8.93
CA GLU A 292 -4.71 -11.37 -8.17
C GLU A 292 -3.61 -11.90 -9.09
N ALA A 293 -3.97 -12.59 -10.17
CA ALA A 293 -3.01 -13.12 -11.15
C ALA A 293 -2.21 -12.00 -11.83
N ALA A 294 -2.85 -10.87 -12.18
CA ALA A 294 -2.17 -9.72 -12.76
C ALA A 294 -1.16 -9.09 -11.79
N ILE A 295 -1.50 -9.03 -10.49
CA ILE A 295 -0.58 -8.54 -9.46
C ILE A 295 0.62 -9.47 -9.33
N LEU A 296 0.41 -10.78 -9.22
CA LEU A 296 1.49 -11.73 -9.05
C LEU A 296 2.40 -11.80 -10.28
N ALA A 297 1.86 -11.68 -11.50
CA ALA A 297 2.66 -11.59 -12.72
C ALA A 297 3.53 -10.31 -12.75
N ALA A 298 3.00 -9.17 -12.29
CA ALA A 298 3.81 -7.95 -12.17
C ALA A 298 4.83 -8.03 -11.04
N ALA A 299 4.51 -8.74 -9.96
CA ALA A 299 5.43 -8.98 -8.85
C ALA A 299 6.62 -9.87 -9.28
N ASP A 300 6.44 -10.79 -10.24
CA ASP A 300 7.54 -11.59 -10.81
C ASP A 300 8.58 -10.71 -11.52
N GLU A 301 8.14 -9.67 -12.24
CA GLU A 301 9.06 -8.72 -12.89
C GLU A 301 9.78 -7.83 -11.86
N LEU A 302 9.11 -7.44 -10.77
CA LEU A 302 9.74 -6.74 -9.65
C LEU A 302 10.72 -7.63 -8.88
N ASP A 303 10.44 -8.93 -8.75
CA ASP A 303 11.37 -9.90 -8.18
C ASP A 303 12.64 -10.00 -9.04
N ALA A 304 12.47 -10.06 -10.36
CA ALA A 304 13.60 -10.04 -11.30
C ALA A 304 14.40 -8.73 -11.21
N GLU A 305 13.72 -7.58 -11.03
CA GLU A 305 14.36 -6.28 -10.79
C GLU A 305 15.18 -6.29 -9.49
N ALA A 306 14.60 -6.75 -8.39
CA ALA A 306 15.27 -6.83 -7.10
C ALA A 306 16.49 -7.77 -7.13
N ALA A 307 16.40 -8.88 -7.87
CA ALA A 307 17.51 -9.83 -8.04
C ALA A 307 18.61 -9.34 -8.99
N ALA A 308 18.33 -8.36 -9.86
CA ALA A 308 19.26 -7.84 -10.85
C ALA A 308 20.14 -6.67 -10.33
N VAL A 309 20.05 -6.36 -9.02
CA VAL A 309 20.83 -5.29 -8.41
C VAL A 309 22.31 -5.68 -8.34
N VAL A 310 23.18 -4.84 -8.92
CA VAL A 310 24.65 -4.99 -8.85
C VAL A 310 25.23 -3.67 -8.37
N ASP A 311 25.99 -3.68 -7.28
CA ASP A 311 26.58 -2.50 -6.64
C ASP A 311 25.56 -1.36 -6.36
N GLY A 312 24.31 -1.73 -6.06
CA GLY A 312 23.21 -0.80 -5.77
C GLY A 312 22.49 -0.27 -7.01
N GLU A 313 22.93 -0.63 -8.22
CA GLU A 313 22.35 -0.19 -9.49
C GLU A 313 21.50 -1.31 -10.13
N VAL A 314 20.46 -0.94 -10.87
CA VAL A 314 19.57 -1.86 -11.60
C VAL A 314 19.68 -1.60 -13.10
N ASP A 315 19.69 -2.68 -13.90
CA ASP A 315 19.59 -2.56 -15.36
C ASP A 315 18.28 -1.82 -15.75
N PRO A 316 18.38 -0.66 -16.43
CA PRO A 316 17.22 0.12 -16.85
C PRO A 316 16.16 -0.68 -17.63
N ALA A 317 16.59 -1.69 -18.42
CA ALA A 317 15.68 -2.54 -19.18
C ALA A 317 14.86 -3.47 -18.27
N VAL A 318 15.42 -3.92 -17.15
CA VAL A 318 14.70 -4.73 -16.16
C VAL A 318 13.71 -3.84 -15.39
N ALA A 319 14.15 -2.67 -14.95
CA ALA A 319 13.28 -1.69 -14.29
C ALA A 319 12.11 -1.24 -15.19
N GLU A 320 12.35 -1.04 -16.50
CA GLU A 320 11.27 -0.70 -17.44
C GLU A 320 10.23 -1.82 -17.56
N ARG A 321 10.66 -3.10 -17.61
CA ARG A 321 9.71 -4.23 -17.67
C ARG A 321 8.85 -4.31 -16.42
N ALA A 322 9.44 -4.15 -15.25
CA ALA A 322 8.72 -4.16 -13.98
C ALA A 322 7.71 -3.00 -13.89
N ALA A 323 8.13 -1.78 -14.24
CA ALA A 323 7.23 -0.62 -14.30
C ALA A 323 6.10 -0.81 -15.31
N LEU A 324 6.38 -1.41 -16.47
CA LEU A 324 5.36 -1.72 -17.47
C LEU A 324 4.35 -2.74 -16.98
N ALA A 325 4.80 -3.80 -16.32
CA ALA A 325 3.91 -4.80 -15.75
C ALA A 325 3.01 -4.19 -14.67
N ALA A 326 3.58 -3.37 -13.77
CA ALA A 326 2.81 -2.64 -12.76
C ALA A 326 1.79 -1.67 -13.38
N ALA A 327 2.18 -0.94 -14.43
CA ALA A 327 1.27 -0.03 -15.13
C ALA A 327 0.12 -0.76 -15.83
N LYS A 328 0.42 -1.89 -16.50
CA LYS A 328 -0.60 -2.76 -17.14
C LYS A 328 -1.57 -3.33 -16.11
N ALA A 329 -1.05 -3.84 -15.00
CA ALA A 329 -1.87 -4.34 -13.88
C ALA A 329 -2.83 -3.26 -13.38
N LYS A 330 -2.34 -2.03 -13.15
CA LYS A 330 -3.20 -0.93 -12.70
C LYS A 330 -4.35 -0.62 -13.66
N VAL A 331 -4.07 -0.50 -14.95
CA VAL A 331 -5.11 -0.15 -15.95
C VAL A 331 -6.27 -1.16 -15.94
N VAL A 332 -5.96 -2.45 -15.83
CA VAL A 332 -6.99 -3.51 -15.86
C VAL A 332 -7.67 -3.71 -14.50
N VAL A 333 -6.90 -3.73 -13.41
CA VAL A 333 -7.40 -4.03 -12.05
C VAL A 333 -8.33 -2.92 -11.55
N ASP A 334 -8.00 -1.64 -11.79
CA ASP A 334 -8.89 -0.54 -11.41
C ASP A 334 -10.27 -0.68 -12.10
N GLY A 335 -10.28 -1.05 -13.38
CA GLY A 335 -11.51 -1.28 -14.14
C GLY A 335 -12.32 -2.48 -13.62
N ILE A 336 -11.65 -3.56 -13.21
CA ILE A 336 -12.28 -4.73 -12.57
C ILE A 336 -12.93 -4.30 -11.25
N ALA A 337 -12.20 -3.60 -10.38
CA ALA A 337 -12.70 -3.23 -9.06
C ALA A 337 -13.98 -2.39 -9.12
N PHE A 338 -14.09 -1.45 -10.06
CA PHE A 338 -15.31 -0.65 -10.22
C PHE A 338 -16.50 -1.49 -10.69
N ARG A 339 -16.30 -2.43 -11.61
CA ARG A 339 -17.39 -3.31 -12.07
C ARG A 339 -17.82 -4.28 -10.97
N ALA A 340 -16.87 -4.94 -10.32
CA ALA A 340 -17.13 -5.92 -9.27
C ALA A 340 -17.88 -5.28 -8.08
N SER A 341 -17.39 -4.15 -7.57
CA SER A 341 -18.02 -3.44 -6.45
C SER A 341 -19.42 -2.89 -6.80
N THR A 342 -19.68 -2.56 -8.06
CA THR A 342 -21.03 -2.17 -8.51
C THR A 342 -21.94 -3.39 -8.62
N ARG A 343 -21.46 -4.48 -9.22
CA ARG A 343 -22.23 -5.72 -9.45
C ARG A 343 -22.57 -6.45 -8.15
N LEU A 344 -21.82 -6.24 -7.07
CA LEU A 344 -22.15 -6.70 -5.72
C LEU A 344 -23.60 -6.38 -5.31
N PHE A 345 -24.12 -5.21 -5.71
CA PHE A 345 -25.48 -4.78 -5.35
C PHE A 345 -26.58 -5.56 -6.07
N ASP A 346 -26.28 -6.20 -7.20
CA ASP A 346 -27.21 -7.07 -7.93
C ASP A 346 -27.60 -8.30 -7.09
N LEU A 347 -26.77 -8.67 -6.11
CA LEU A 347 -27.04 -9.79 -5.22
C LEU A 347 -28.10 -9.46 -4.18
N GLY A 348 -28.00 -8.33 -3.47
CA GLY A 348 -28.82 -8.03 -2.28
C GLY A 348 -30.04 -7.15 -2.50
N GLY A 349 -30.21 -6.57 -3.69
CA GLY A 349 -31.27 -5.61 -3.99
C GLY A 349 -31.26 -4.41 -3.02
N ALA A 350 -32.43 -3.83 -2.73
CA ALA A 350 -32.54 -2.61 -1.91
C ALA A 350 -32.04 -2.76 -0.45
N SER A 351 -31.84 -3.98 0.07
CA SER A 351 -31.25 -4.15 1.41
C SER A 351 -29.73 -3.98 1.42
N ALA A 352 -29.06 -4.24 0.29
CA ALA A 352 -27.62 -4.04 0.14
C ALA A 352 -27.23 -2.55 0.18
N THR A 353 -28.17 -1.64 -0.11
CA THR A 353 -27.91 -0.18 -0.14
C THR A 353 -28.02 0.50 1.23
N ARG A 354 -28.22 -0.27 2.30
CA ARG A 354 -28.28 0.27 3.67
C ARG A 354 -26.89 0.71 4.12
N ILE A 355 -26.82 1.88 4.76
CA ILE A 355 -25.58 2.39 5.41
C ILE A 355 -24.98 1.34 6.36
N ALA A 356 -25.84 0.62 7.11
CA ALA A 356 -25.38 -0.43 8.03
C ALA A 356 -24.69 -1.61 7.32
N ALA A 357 -25.04 -1.91 6.07
CA ALA A 357 -24.40 -2.97 5.28
C ALA A 357 -23.03 -2.54 4.76
N ASN A 358 -22.83 -1.23 4.54
CA ASN A 358 -21.55 -0.63 4.16
C ASN A 358 -20.86 -1.31 2.95
N LEU A 359 -21.63 -1.84 1.99
CA LEU A 359 -21.09 -2.55 0.82
C LEU A 359 -20.48 -1.59 -0.22
N ASP A 360 -20.88 -0.32 -0.19
CA ASP A 360 -20.33 0.75 -1.03
C ASP A 360 -18.88 1.09 -0.66
N ARG A 361 -18.40 0.67 0.53
CA ARG A 361 -17.00 0.84 0.96
C ARG A 361 -16.00 0.30 -0.04
N HIS A 362 -16.30 -0.83 -0.70
CA HIS A 362 -15.43 -1.43 -1.70
C HIS A 362 -15.18 -0.47 -2.87
N TRP A 363 -16.25 0.10 -3.41
CA TRP A 363 -16.15 1.08 -4.48
C TRP A 363 -15.43 2.35 -4.02
N ARG A 364 -15.80 2.90 -2.85
CA ARG A 364 -15.20 4.11 -2.29
C ARG A 364 -13.70 3.95 -2.06
N ASN A 365 -13.28 2.83 -1.48
CA ASN A 365 -11.88 2.52 -1.20
C ASN A 365 -11.09 2.33 -2.51
N ALA A 366 -11.59 1.50 -3.43
CA ALA A 366 -10.93 1.29 -4.73
C ALA A 366 -10.81 2.59 -5.52
N ARG A 367 -11.86 3.42 -5.53
CA ARG A 367 -11.87 4.72 -6.23
C ARG A 367 -10.86 5.69 -5.63
N THR A 368 -10.74 5.72 -4.31
CA THR A 368 -9.76 6.57 -3.61
C THR A 368 -8.34 6.17 -4.01
N ILE A 369 -8.00 4.88 -3.96
CA ILE A 369 -6.68 4.38 -4.34
C ILE A 369 -6.39 4.64 -5.83
N ALA A 370 -7.34 4.32 -6.70
CA ALA A 370 -7.18 4.46 -8.15
C ALA A 370 -6.91 5.91 -8.58
N SER A 371 -7.31 6.89 -7.77
CA SER A 371 -7.07 8.32 -7.99
C SER A 371 -5.65 8.78 -7.67
N HIS A 372 -4.83 7.98 -6.96
CA HIS A 372 -3.43 8.32 -6.68
C HIS A 372 -2.63 8.53 -7.98
N ASN A 373 -2.86 7.69 -8.99
CA ASN A 373 -2.16 7.74 -10.28
C ASN A 373 -3.22 7.70 -11.38
N PRO A 374 -3.39 8.76 -12.19
CA PRO A 374 -4.47 8.78 -13.17
C PRO A 374 -4.30 7.68 -14.24
N VAL A 375 -5.24 6.75 -14.27
CA VAL A 375 -5.27 5.61 -15.23
C VAL A 375 -5.08 6.05 -16.69
N PRO A 376 -5.68 7.16 -17.17
CA PRO A 376 -5.49 7.59 -18.57
C PRO A 376 -4.02 7.87 -18.93
N HIS A 377 -3.21 8.39 -18.01
CA HIS A 377 -1.79 8.63 -18.27
C HIS A 377 -1.01 7.33 -18.39
N LYS A 378 -1.28 6.34 -17.54
CA LYS A 378 -0.67 5.01 -17.66
C LYS A 378 -1.09 4.30 -18.94
N ALA A 379 -2.39 4.33 -19.29
CA ALA A 379 -2.89 3.75 -20.53
C ALA A 379 -2.27 4.41 -21.77
N ARG A 380 -2.15 5.74 -21.80
CA ARG A 380 -1.48 6.48 -22.88
C ARG A 380 -0.01 6.10 -23.01
N ALA A 381 0.73 6.04 -21.89
CA ALA A 381 2.15 5.66 -21.91
C ALA A 381 2.36 4.21 -22.38
N ILE A 382 1.50 3.27 -21.97
CA ILE A 382 1.52 1.89 -22.49
C ILE A 382 1.26 1.90 -23.99
N GLY A 383 0.24 2.61 -24.46
CA GLY A 383 -0.07 2.70 -25.90
C GLY A 383 1.05 3.29 -26.73
N ASP A 384 1.69 4.37 -26.26
CA ASP A 384 2.83 5.02 -26.92
C ASP A 384 4.02 4.06 -27.02
N ARG A 385 4.28 3.28 -25.97
CA ARG A 385 5.31 2.23 -25.98
C ARG A 385 5.01 1.12 -26.99
N GLU A 386 3.79 0.58 -27.00
CA GLU A 386 3.43 -0.52 -27.92
C GLU A 386 3.44 -0.08 -29.40
N LEU A 387 3.12 1.19 -29.68
CA LEU A 387 3.09 1.73 -31.04
C LEU A 387 4.45 2.24 -31.52
N ASN A 388 5.17 2.97 -30.67
CA ASN A 388 6.34 3.76 -31.07
C ASN A 388 7.63 3.31 -30.38
N GLY A 389 7.58 2.35 -29.45
CA GLY A 389 8.73 1.92 -28.66
C GLY A 389 9.21 2.96 -27.64
N THR A 390 8.42 4.00 -27.36
CA THR A 390 8.77 5.04 -26.39
C THR A 390 8.81 4.45 -24.98
N PRO A 391 9.93 4.55 -24.25
CA PRO A 391 10.02 4.08 -22.87
C PRO A 391 9.00 4.76 -21.96
N LEU A 392 8.62 4.09 -20.88
CA LEU A 392 7.77 4.72 -19.86
C LEU A 392 8.50 5.91 -19.21
N PRO A 393 7.78 6.90 -18.67
CA PRO A 393 8.38 7.99 -17.89
C PRO A 393 9.20 7.47 -16.71
N GLU A 394 10.33 8.14 -16.43
CA GLU A 394 11.17 7.89 -15.26
C GLU A 394 10.79 8.86 -14.14
N ASN A 395 9.79 8.48 -13.34
CA ASN A 395 9.35 9.26 -12.18
C ASN A 395 8.63 8.38 -11.15
N TRP A 396 8.30 8.97 -10.01
CA TRP A 396 7.63 8.33 -8.85
C TRP A 396 6.23 7.75 -9.14
N PHE A 397 5.64 8.07 -10.30
CA PHE A 397 4.27 7.69 -10.65
C PHE A 397 4.18 6.55 -11.66
N PHE A 398 5.30 5.97 -12.12
CA PHE A 398 5.31 4.98 -13.20
C PHE A 398 5.61 3.54 -12.82
#